data_AF-A0A1Y5JYY7-F1
#
_entry.id   AF-A0A1Y5JYY7-F1
#
_cell.length_a   1.000
_cell.length_b   1.000
_cell.length_c   1.000
_cell.angle_alpha   90.00
_cell.angle_beta   90.00
_cell.angle_gamma   90.00
#
_symmetry.space_group_name_H-M   'P 1'
#
loop_
_entity.id
_entity.type
_entity.pdbx_description
1 polymer ?
#
loop_
_entity_poly.entity_id
_entity_poly.type
_entity_poly.pdbx_seq_one_letter_code
_entity_poly.pdbx_strand_id
1 'polypeptide(L)'
;MEYNKPVRPENMEHVTIYRNDGEFSSWPFNAGMWKINENNILVGFMNIPCDYSNPANRKHGRVEVYSKIKSVRTRDGGHTWSEASEIADNVKTTHDLLFERPFAYTEGFDFNDPNVLLECWCSPNSGEPNSTAWVKMSRDGGETWGKPAALPKCDIPRYQGRPSYIVRPDGVVLLFLTAQPKNNPHDRPVVFASFDNGVSWSLISLMPNSNEYRMICPSPVLMKDGTILVSVRCKPDMIAAWDELYASDDGGLTWRFVSRINDHGDTVHLTLMEDGRLFAVYGYRRPGYGVRARISEDNGATWGPELILRDDGGSLDLGYPRAVEVRPGELLISYYFNDKSDPIGVRYIGGTILRV
;
A
#
# COMPACT_ATOMS: atom_id res chain seq x y z
N MET A 1 -22.55 17.01 -1.78
CA MET A 1 -22.08 15.95 -2.68
C MET A 1 -23.31 15.43 -3.41
N GLU A 2 -23.38 15.59 -4.73
CA GLU A 2 -24.48 14.99 -5.51
C GLU A 2 -24.25 13.47 -5.61
N TYR A 3 -25.30 12.69 -5.41
CA TYR A 3 -25.19 11.23 -5.56
C TYR A 3 -25.05 10.88 -7.03
N ASN A 4 -23.89 10.34 -7.40
CA ASN A 4 -23.66 9.74 -8.71
C ASN A 4 -23.82 8.23 -8.61
N LYS A 5 -24.68 7.66 -9.47
CA LYS A 5 -24.87 6.21 -9.52
C LYS A 5 -23.54 5.53 -9.90
N PRO A 6 -23.15 4.43 -9.22
CA PRO A 6 -21.97 3.66 -9.60
C PRO A 6 -22.05 3.14 -11.04
N VAL A 7 -20.90 3.13 -11.72
CA VAL A 7 -20.75 2.74 -13.13
C VAL A 7 -19.81 1.54 -13.21
N ARG A 8 -20.09 0.57 -14.09
CA ARG A 8 -19.15 -0.51 -14.40
C ARG A 8 -18.39 -0.12 -15.68
N PRO A 9 -17.05 0.01 -15.64
CA PRO A 9 -16.27 0.24 -16.85
C PRO A 9 -16.44 -0.91 -17.87
N GLU A 10 -16.51 -0.58 -19.15
CA GLU A 10 -16.62 -1.57 -20.23
C GLU A 10 -15.25 -2.15 -20.63
N ASN A 11 -14.19 -1.34 -20.54
CA ASN A 11 -12.83 -1.71 -20.97
C ASN A 11 -11.98 -2.15 -19.78
N MET A 12 -12.29 -3.33 -19.23
CA MET A 12 -11.47 -3.94 -18.18
C MET A 12 -11.33 -5.45 -18.35
N GLU A 13 -10.16 -5.96 -17.99
CA GLU A 13 -9.83 -7.39 -17.96
C GLU A 13 -9.41 -7.78 -16.54
N HIS A 14 -9.96 -8.89 -16.02
CA HIS A 14 -9.53 -9.43 -14.74
C HIS A 14 -8.49 -10.54 -14.95
N VAL A 15 -7.38 -10.44 -14.24
CA VAL A 15 -6.27 -11.40 -14.29
C VAL A 15 -6.02 -12.03 -12.93
N THR A 16 -5.44 -13.22 -12.91
CA THR A 16 -4.89 -13.82 -11.70
C THR A 16 -3.40 -13.53 -11.67
N ILE A 17 -2.95 -12.71 -10.72
CA ILE A 17 -1.54 -12.33 -10.56
C ILE A 17 -0.76 -13.45 -9.87
N TYR A 18 -1.35 -14.03 -8.81
CA TYR A 18 -0.76 -15.17 -8.10
C TYR A 18 -1.84 -15.99 -7.40
N ARG A 19 -1.82 -17.31 -7.57
CA ARG A 19 -2.71 -18.23 -6.84
C ARG A 19 -2.00 -19.52 -6.48
N ASN A 20 -2.13 -19.90 -5.22
CA ASN A 20 -1.78 -21.21 -4.69
C ASN A 20 -2.81 -21.57 -3.62
N ASP A 21 -3.56 -22.64 -3.82
CA ASP A 21 -4.68 -23.02 -2.95
C ASP A 21 -4.23 -23.51 -1.56
N GLY A 22 -2.93 -23.84 -1.40
CA GLY A 22 -2.31 -24.17 -0.11
C GLY A 22 -1.71 -22.96 0.62
N GLU A 23 -1.89 -21.74 0.11
CA GLU A 23 -1.32 -20.52 0.68
C GLU A 23 -2.39 -19.43 0.88
N PHE A 24 -2.14 -18.54 1.85
CA PHE A 24 -2.88 -17.30 2.05
C PHE A 24 -2.04 -16.16 1.47
N SER A 25 -2.44 -15.66 0.30
CA SER A 25 -1.76 -14.56 -0.39
C SER A 25 -2.58 -13.29 -0.26
N SER A 26 -2.00 -12.22 0.29
CA SER A 26 -2.76 -11.02 0.65
C SER A 26 -1.99 -9.71 0.67
N TRP A 27 -2.75 -8.62 0.82
CA TRP A 27 -2.26 -7.26 1.15
C TRP A 27 -1.15 -6.70 0.25
N PRO A 28 -1.34 -6.62 -1.09
CA PRO A 28 -0.37 -5.94 -1.93
C PRO A 28 -0.20 -4.46 -1.59
N PHE A 29 -1.23 -3.76 -1.07
CA PHE A 29 -1.07 -2.42 -0.50
C PHE A 29 0.04 -2.35 0.57
N ASN A 30 0.15 -3.37 1.40
CA ASN A 30 1.11 -3.41 2.49
C ASN A 30 2.53 -3.78 2.02
N ALA A 31 2.63 -4.59 0.97
CA ALA A 31 3.87 -5.21 0.51
C ALA A 31 4.44 -4.58 -0.78
N GLY A 32 3.75 -3.61 -1.38
CA GLY A 32 4.29 -2.77 -2.44
C GLY A 32 3.97 -3.19 -3.87
N MET A 33 4.12 -2.22 -4.76
CA MET A 33 3.98 -2.38 -6.21
C MET A 33 4.86 -1.32 -6.87
N TRP A 34 5.78 -1.74 -7.75
CA TRP A 34 6.77 -0.86 -8.36
C TRP A 34 6.72 -0.97 -9.88
N LYS A 35 6.50 0.17 -10.55
CA LYS A 35 6.62 0.29 -12.01
C LYS A 35 8.07 0.68 -12.33
N ILE A 36 8.83 -0.26 -12.87
CA ILE A 36 10.21 -0.01 -13.33
C ILE A 36 10.18 0.55 -14.76
N ASN A 37 9.29 0.01 -15.59
CA ASN A 37 8.89 0.60 -16.87
C ASN A 37 7.48 0.09 -17.26
N GLU A 38 6.99 0.45 -18.45
CA GLU A 38 5.64 0.09 -18.94
C GLU A 38 5.38 -1.42 -19.04
N ASN A 39 6.42 -2.23 -19.16
CA ASN A 39 6.32 -3.69 -19.27
C ASN A 39 6.80 -4.39 -18.01
N ASN A 40 7.68 -3.76 -17.21
CA ASN A 40 8.32 -4.34 -16.03
C ASN A 40 7.70 -3.77 -14.75
N ILE A 41 6.83 -4.56 -14.14
CA ILE A 41 6.16 -4.23 -12.88
C ILE A 41 6.40 -5.36 -11.89
N LEU A 42 6.80 -5.00 -10.67
CA LEU A 42 6.95 -5.91 -9.54
C LEU A 42 5.77 -5.70 -8.57
N VAL A 43 5.09 -6.77 -8.17
CA VAL A 43 3.98 -6.74 -7.20
C VAL A 43 4.38 -7.55 -5.97
N GLY A 44 4.46 -6.90 -4.82
CA GLY A 44 4.69 -7.54 -3.52
C GLY A 44 3.37 -7.94 -2.85
N PHE A 45 3.40 -9.00 -2.04
CA PHE A 45 2.26 -9.46 -1.24
C PHE A 45 2.73 -10.28 -0.03
N MET A 46 1.91 -10.32 1.02
CA MET A 46 2.11 -11.21 2.15
C MET A 46 1.70 -12.63 1.77
N ASN A 47 2.52 -13.62 2.11
CA ASN A 47 2.28 -15.01 1.74
C ASN A 47 2.69 -15.97 2.85
N ILE A 48 1.82 -16.93 3.16
CA ILE A 48 2.06 -17.96 4.16
C ILE A 48 1.31 -19.25 3.80
N PRO A 49 1.84 -20.45 4.10
CA PRO A 49 1.07 -21.69 3.99
C PRO A 49 -0.22 -21.61 4.80
N CYS A 50 -1.32 -22.09 4.23
CA CYS A 50 -2.65 -22.03 4.83
C CYS A 50 -3.45 -23.28 4.50
N ASP A 51 -3.69 -24.10 5.51
CA ASP A 51 -4.76 -25.11 5.45
C ASP A 51 -6.08 -24.43 5.84
N TYR A 52 -6.93 -24.21 4.83
CA TYR A 52 -8.22 -23.54 4.94
C TYR A 52 -9.29 -24.36 5.69
N SER A 53 -9.05 -25.65 5.92
CA SER A 53 -9.94 -26.48 6.77
C SER A 53 -9.84 -26.08 8.25
N ASN A 54 -8.73 -25.46 8.66
CA ASN A 54 -8.53 -24.93 10.00
C ASN A 54 -8.72 -23.39 10.01
N PRO A 55 -9.82 -22.87 10.62
CA PRO A 55 -10.10 -21.43 10.68
C PRO A 55 -9.00 -20.60 11.34
N ALA A 56 -8.17 -21.19 12.22
CA ALA A 56 -7.09 -20.49 12.88
C ALA A 56 -5.98 -20.06 11.90
N ASN A 57 -5.81 -20.78 10.78
CA ASN A 57 -4.79 -20.48 9.78
C ASN A 57 -5.06 -19.21 8.98
N ARG A 58 -6.33 -18.76 8.95
CA ARG A 58 -6.79 -17.55 8.25
C ARG A 58 -6.70 -16.27 9.07
N LYS A 59 -6.27 -16.35 10.34
CA LYS A 59 -6.21 -15.18 11.22
C LYS A 59 -5.16 -14.18 10.73
N HIS A 60 -5.55 -12.92 10.56
CA HIS A 60 -4.65 -11.85 10.12
C HIS A 60 -3.42 -11.68 11.01
N GLY A 61 -3.55 -11.85 12.32
CA GLY A 61 -2.39 -11.80 13.24
C GLY A 61 -1.34 -12.89 12.96
N ARG A 62 -1.74 -14.04 12.40
CA ARG A 62 -0.80 -15.08 11.96
C ARG A 62 -0.06 -14.63 10.70
N VAL A 63 -0.78 -14.04 9.74
CA VAL A 63 -0.18 -13.51 8.50
C VAL A 63 0.83 -12.42 8.84
N GLU A 64 0.48 -11.43 9.66
CA GLU A 64 1.41 -10.34 9.97
C GLU A 64 2.72 -10.81 10.62
N VAL A 65 2.68 -11.84 11.47
CA VAL A 65 3.84 -12.31 12.25
C VAL A 65 4.67 -13.34 11.49
N TYR A 66 4.02 -14.32 10.85
CA TYR A 66 4.68 -15.54 10.36
C TYR A 66 4.77 -15.64 8.84
N SER A 67 4.26 -14.66 8.10
CA SER A 67 4.34 -14.70 6.64
C SER A 67 5.70 -14.26 6.11
N LYS A 68 5.87 -14.47 4.81
CA LYS A 68 6.90 -13.84 4.00
C LYS A 68 6.29 -12.69 3.21
N ILE A 69 7.09 -11.67 2.91
CA ILE A 69 6.81 -10.74 1.82
C ILE A 69 7.38 -11.40 0.57
N LYS A 70 6.50 -11.82 -0.33
CA LYS A 70 6.86 -12.37 -1.65
C LYS A 70 6.56 -11.35 -2.73
N SER A 71 7.12 -11.54 -3.92
CA SER A 71 6.77 -10.77 -5.10
C SER A 71 6.68 -11.62 -6.37
N VAL A 72 5.90 -11.13 -7.33
CA VAL A 72 5.85 -11.64 -8.71
C VAL A 72 6.06 -10.49 -9.67
N ARG A 73 6.58 -10.79 -10.85
CA ARG A 73 6.94 -9.80 -11.86
C ARG A 73 6.21 -10.06 -13.17
N THR A 74 5.68 -9.01 -13.79
CA THR A 74 5.26 -9.03 -15.19
C THR A 74 6.31 -8.38 -16.09
N ARG A 75 6.42 -8.87 -17.33
CA ARG A 75 7.28 -8.34 -18.40
C ARG A 75 6.46 -7.93 -19.63
N ASP A 76 5.14 -7.91 -19.53
CA ASP A 76 4.20 -7.68 -20.64
C ASP A 76 3.02 -6.77 -20.26
N GLY A 77 3.16 -5.97 -19.19
CA GLY A 77 2.13 -5.02 -18.78
C GLY A 77 1.00 -5.61 -17.92
N GLY A 78 1.16 -6.84 -17.43
CA GLY A 78 0.26 -7.45 -16.43
C GLY A 78 -0.46 -8.73 -16.89
N HIS A 79 -0.16 -9.23 -18.09
CA HIS A 79 -0.85 -10.40 -18.66
C HIS A 79 -0.20 -11.72 -18.21
N THR A 80 1.13 -11.76 -18.07
CA THR A 80 1.86 -12.92 -17.53
C THR A 80 2.71 -12.54 -16.33
N TRP A 81 2.94 -13.52 -15.45
CA TRP A 81 3.57 -13.33 -14.15
C TRP A 81 4.63 -14.41 -13.90
N SER A 82 5.77 -14.00 -13.34
CA SER A 82 6.85 -14.89 -12.93
C SER A 82 6.44 -15.79 -11.77
N GLU A 83 7.27 -16.79 -11.50
CA GLU A 83 7.29 -17.46 -10.20
C GLU A 83 7.52 -16.45 -9.07
N ALA A 84 7.00 -16.77 -7.88
CA ALA A 84 7.12 -15.90 -6.72
C ALA A 84 8.51 -15.96 -6.09
N SER A 85 9.14 -14.80 -5.89
CA SER A 85 10.40 -14.65 -5.16
C SER A 85 10.18 -14.08 -3.76
N GLU A 86 11.14 -14.26 -2.85
CA GLU A 86 11.07 -13.76 -1.48
C GLU A 86 11.79 -12.41 -1.36
N ILE A 87 11.08 -11.39 -0.86
CA ILE A 87 11.65 -10.10 -0.47
C ILE A 87 12.13 -10.15 0.98
N ALA A 88 11.30 -10.67 1.88
CA ALA A 88 11.62 -10.80 3.30
C ALA A 88 10.85 -11.94 3.97
N ASP A 89 11.43 -12.50 5.02
CA ASP A 89 10.76 -13.41 5.95
C ASP A 89 10.51 -12.65 7.26
N ASN A 90 9.26 -12.53 7.72
CA ASN A 90 8.93 -11.70 8.87
C ASN A 90 9.50 -12.26 10.18
N VAL A 91 9.59 -13.58 10.32
CA VAL A 91 10.15 -14.22 11.52
C VAL A 91 11.64 -13.94 11.58
N LYS A 92 12.35 -14.17 10.48
CA LYS A 92 13.78 -13.89 10.38
C LYS A 92 14.08 -12.41 10.56
N THR A 93 13.35 -11.54 9.87
CA THR A 93 13.54 -10.08 9.95
C THR A 93 13.31 -9.56 11.37
N THR A 94 12.27 -10.06 12.04
CA THR A 94 12.02 -9.73 13.45
C THR A 94 13.14 -10.21 14.35
N HIS A 95 13.67 -11.41 14.12
CA HIS A 95 14.82 -11.92 14.87
C HIS A 95 16.05 -11.03 14.67
N ASP A 96 16.41 -10.73 13.42
CA ASP A 96 17.55 -9.89 13.06
C ASP A 96 17.43 -8.50 13.72
N LEU A 97 16.24 -7.89 13.73
CA LEU A 97 16.04 -6.56 14.32
C LEU A 97 16.07 -6.54 15.86
N LEU A 98 15.70 -7.64 16.52
CA LEU A 98 15.61 -7.70 17.98
C LEU A 98 16.90 -8.20 18.64
N PHE A 99 17.64 -9.08 17.98
CA PHE A 99 18.71 -9.84 18.61
C PHE A 99 20.08 -9.66 17.94
N GLU A 100 20.13 -9.20 16.69
CA GLU A 100 21.40 -8.94 16.01
C GLU A 100 21.87 -7.49 16.20
N ARG A 101 23.12 -7.23 15.80
CA ARG A 101 23.64 -5.85 15.80
C ARG A 101 22.81 -4.98 14.83
N PRO A 102 22.35 -3.78 15.25
CA PRO A 102 21.62 -2.88 14.38
C PRO A 102 22.38 -2.62 13.07
N PHE A 103 21.70 -2.83 11.96
CA PHE A 103 22.22 -2.56 10.62
C PHE A 103 21.79 -1.16 10.16
N ALA A 104 22.72 -0.45 9.51
CA ALA A 104 22.46 0.79 8.82
C ALA A 104 23.17 0.75 7.46
N TYR A 105 22.54 1.31 6.44
CA TYR A 105 23.20 1.55 5.16
C TYR A 105 24.28 2.63 5.34
N THR A 106 25.36 2.55 4.55
CA THR A 106 26.45 3.54 4.57
C THR A 106 26.61 4.26 3.22
N GLU A 107 25.87 3.83 2.21
CA GLU A 107 25.90 4.37 0.85
C GLU A 107 24.48 4.67 0.38
N GLY A 108 24.32 5.81 -0.30
CA GLY A 108 23.04 6.26 -0.84
C GLY A 108 22.55 5.42 -2.02
N PHE A 109 21.25 5.51 -2.28
CA PHE A 109 20.55 4.86 -3.38
C PHE A 109 20.07 5.91 -4.39
N ASP A 110 20.34 5.72 -5.68
CA ASP A 110 19.87 6.66 -6.69
C ASP A 110 18.38 6.43 -6.98
N PHE A 111 17.51 7.16 -6.28
CA PHE A 111 16.07 7.05 -6.45
C PHE A 111 15.56 7.58 -7.80
N ASN A 112 16.43 8.13 -8.67
CA ASN A 112 16.09 8.42 -10.07
C ASN A 112 16.27 7.19 -10.98
N ASP A 113 17.04 6.18 -10.55
CA ASP A 113 17.11 4.90 -11.24
C ASP A 113 15.84 4.10 -10.93
N PRO A 114 15.01 3.74 -11.93
CA PRO A 114 13.80 2.96 -11.69
C PRO A 114 14.08 1.55 -11.14
N ASN A 115 15.33 1.08 -11.13
CA ASN A 115 15.74 -0.17 -10.51
C ASN A 115 16.03 -0.04 -9.01
N VAL A 116 16.06 1.17 -8.45
CA VAL A 116 16.16 1.39 -7.01
C VAL A 116 14.78 1.30 -6.38
N LEU A 117 14.57 0.25 -5.58
CA LEU A 117 13.29 0.00 -4.91
C LEU A 117 13.45 0.06 -3.39
N LEU A 118 12.44 0.61 -2.72
CA LEU A 118 12.32 0.62 -1.27
C LEU A 118 11.13 -0.25 -0.84
N GLU A 119 11.41 -1.24 0.01
CA GLU A 119 10.42 -2.01 0.76
C GLU A 119 10.37 -1.50 2.19
N CYS A 120 9.18 -1.51 2.80
CA CYS A 120 9.01 -1.08 4.18
C CYS A 120 7.89 -1.84 4.88
N TRP A 121 8.20 -2.38 6.05
CA TRP A 121 7.23 -3.08 6.91
C TRP A 121 7.54 -2.79 8.38
N CYS A 122 6.90 -3.49 9.31
CA CYS A 122 7.16 -3.38 10.74
C CYS A 122 7.29 -4.75 11.41
N SER A 123 8.12 -4.81 12.45
CA SER A 123 8.34 -6.00 13.25
C SER A 123 7.96 -5.75 14.72
N PRO A 124 7.40 -6.75 15.43
CA PRO A 124 7.03 -8.09 14.93
C PRO A 124 5.73 -8.12 14.10
N ASN A 125 4.84 -7.15 14.26
CA ASN A 125 3.59 -6.98 13.52
C ASN A 125 3.01 -5.58 13.73
N SER A 126 1.91 -5.24 13.05
CA SER A 126 1.35 -3.88 13.05
C SER A 126 0.59 -3.51 14.33
N GLY A 127 0.15 -4.52 15.09
CA GLY A 127 -0.60 -4.37 16.34
C GLY A 127 0.26 -4.35 17.60
N GLU A 128 1.54 -4.73 17.53
CA GLU A 128 2.42 -4.82 18.70
C GLU A 128 2.73 -3.43 19.27
N PRO A 129 2.52 -3.15 20.58
CA PRO A 129 2.74 -1.83 21.18
C PRO A 129 4.13 -1.20 20.94
N ASN A 130 5.16 -2.01 20.73
CA ASN A 130 6.54 -1.56 20.49
C ASN A 130 7.04 -1.84 19.07
N SER A 131 6.12 -1.99 18.10
CA SER A 131 6.51 -2.34 16.73
C SER A 131 7.42 -1.28 16.12
N THR A 132 8.50 -1.75 15.50
CA THR A 132 9.50 -0.91 14.84
C THR A 132 9.37 -1.07 13.34
N ALA A 133 9.22 0.05 12.63
CA ALA A 133 9.26 0.05 11.18
C ALA A 133 10.71 -0.11 10.69
N TRP A 134 10.86 -0.76 9.54
CA TRP A 134 12.15 -0.99 8.90
C TRP A 134 12.04 -0.78 7.40
N VAL A 135 13.18 -0.55 6.76
CA VAL A 135 13.30 -0.48 5.30
C VAL A 135 14.28 -1.52 4.77
N LYS A 136 14.02 -2.03 3.56
CA LYS A 136 14.97 -2.78 2.74
C LYS A 136 15.08 -2.10 1.39
N MET A 137 16.28 -2.10 0.83
CA MET A 137 16.56 -1.48 -0.46
C MET A 137 17.01 -2.52 -1.49
N SER A 138 16.63 -2.31 -2.74
CA SER A 138 17.14 -3.02 -3.92
C SER A 138 17.78 -2.02 -4.88
N ARG A 139 18.79 -2.46 -5.65
CA ARG A 139 19.45 -1.69 -6.72
C ARG A 139 19.26 -2.30 -8.10
N ASP A 140 18.59 -3.43 -8.19
CA ASP A 140 18.50 -4.28 -9.38
C ASP A 140 17.05 -4.57 -9.75
N GLY A 141 16.15 -3.63 -9.43
CA GLY A 141 14.73 -3.72 -9.76
C GLY A 141 14.00 -4.78 -8.95
N GLY A 142 14.52 -5.18 -7.79
CA GLY A 142 13.93 -6.16 -6.88
C GLY A 142 14.35 -7.60 -7.11
N GLU A 143 15.41 -7.85 -7.90
CA GLU A 143 16.01 -9.19 -8.02
C GLU A 143 16.72 -9.59 -6.72
N THR A 144 17.38 -8.64 -6.05
CA THR A 144 17.95 -8.82 -4.71
C THR A 144 17.59 -7.68 -3.77
N TRP A 145 17.56 -7.99 -2.47
CA TRP A 145 17.20 -7.05 -1.41
C TRP A 145 18.24 -7.06 -0.29
N GLY A 146 18.64 -5.88 0.16
CA GLY A 146 19.60 -5.70 1.26
C GLY A 146 19.06 -6.13 2.62
N LYS A 147 19.81 -5.90 3.70
CA LYS A 147 19.36 -6.19 5.07
C LYS A 147 18.30 -5.19 5.55
N PRO A 148 17.38 -5.59 6.45
CA PRO A 148 16.45 -4.66 7.07
C PRO A 148 17.21 -3.64 7.93
N ALA A 149 16.96 -2.34 7.70
CA ALA A 149 17.44 -1.25 8.54
C ALA A 149 16.27 -0.66 9.32
N ALA A 150 16.38 -0.59 10.65
CA ALA A 150 15.34 -0.04 11.51
C ALA A 150 15.24 1.49 11.33
N LEU A 151 14.01 2.00 11.27
CA LEU A 151 13.78 3.45 11.34
C LEU A 151 13.92 3.94 12.79
N PRO A 152 14.34 5.20 13.00
CA PRO A 152 14.45 5.76 14.35
C PRO A 152 13.07 5.90 14.99
N LYS A 153 13.00 5.62 16.30
CA LYS A 153 11.71 5.61 17.03
C LYS A 153 11.11 6.99 17.29
N CYS A 154 11.92 8.05 17.34
CA CYS A 154 11.45 9.44 17.54
C CYS A 154 10.42 9.62 18.69
N ASP A 155 10.61 8.92 19.81
CA ASP A 155 9.71 8.85 20.98
C ASP A 155 8.26 8.37 20.72
N ILE A 156 8.01 7.76 19.57
CA ILE A 156 6.73 7.12 19.25
C ILE A 156 6.90 5.60 19.43
N PRO A 157 6.03 4.95 20.21
CA PRO A 157 6.23 3.55 20.59
C PRO A 157 5.97 2.58 19.44
N ARG A 158 5.01 2.89 18.56
CA ARG A 158 4.52 1.98 17.53
C ARG A 158 4.50 2.62 16.15
N TYR A 159 5.14 1.96 15.18
CA TYR A 159 5.05 2.27 13.76
C TYR A 159 4.58 1.08 12.93
N GLN A 160 3.77 1.36 11.91
CA GLN A 160 3.42 0.42 10.86
C GLN A 160 4.04 0.87 9.54
N GLY A 161 4.99 0.07 9.06
CA GLY A 161 5.70 0.29 7.80
C GLY A 161 4.88 -0.17 6.59
N ARG A 162 4.95 0.59 5.50
CA ARG A 162 4.48 0.22 4.16
C ARG A 162 5.39 0.90 3.14
N PRO A 163 5.62 0.34 1.94
CA PRO A 163 6.39 1.00 0.88
C PRO A 163 5.53 2.10 0.21
N SER A 164 5.20 3.12 0.99
CA SER A 164 4.47 4.32 0.58
C SER A 164 5.45 5.49 0.60
N TYR A 165 6.16 5.71 -0.51
CA TYR A 165 7.18 6.75 -0.60
C TYR A 165 7.07 7.54 -1.91
N ILE A 166 7.59 8.77 -1.90
CA ILE A 166 7.82 9.60 -3.08
C ILE A 166 9.20 10.22 -3.01
N VAL A 167 9.70 10.65 -4.16
CA VAL A 167 10.95 11.39 -4.29
C VAL A 167 10.60 12.80 -4.71
N ARG A 168 10.99 13.79 -3.91
CA ARG A 168 10.79 15.20 -4.26
C ARG A 168 11.76 15.62 -5.38
N PRO A 169 11.49 16.72 -6.11
CA PRO A 169 12.38 17.19 -7.17
C PRO A 169 13.78 17.60 -6.68
N ASP A 170 13.93 17.89 -5.38
CA ASP A 170 15.20 18.19 -4.73
C ASP A 170 15.98 16.94 -4.26
N GLY A 171 15.49 15.73 -4.58
CA GLY A 171 16.11 14.46 -4.24
C GLY A 171 15.76 13.91 -2.85
N VAL A 172 15.02 14.67 -2.03
CA VAL A 172 14.59 14.17 -0.71
C VAL A 172 13.55 13.07 -0.86
N VAL A 173 13.76 11.95 -0.20
CA VAL A 173 12.82 10.82 -0.19
C VAL A 173 11.90 10.96 1.01
N LEU A 174 10.60 10.98 0.76
CA LEU A 174 9.58 11.00 1.80
C LEU A 174 8.95 9.62 1.92
N LEU A 175 8.93 9.07 3.14
CA LEU A 175 8.32 7.78 3.48
C LEU A 175 7.16 8.00 4.46
N PHE A 176 5.99 7.50 4.08
CA PHE A 176 4.74 7.73 4.78
C PHE A 176 4.34 6.49 5.56
N LEU A 177 4.26 6.63 6.88
CA LEU A 177 3.96 5.53 7.79
C LEU A 177 2.67 5.80 8.55
N THR A 178 2.20 4.78 9.27
CA THR A 178 1.19 4.93 10.32
C THR A 178 1.89 4.79 11.66
N ALA A 179 1.51 5.58 12.66
CA ALA A 179 2.07 5.48 14.00
C ALA A 179 1.01 5.68 15.08
N GLN A 180 1.23 5.11 16.26
CA GLN A 180 0.43 5.40 17.46
C GLN A 180 1.28 6.15 18.48
N PRO A 181 1.08 7.48 18.63
CA PRO A 181 1.73 8.26 19.67
C PRO A 181 1.31 7.82 21.08
N LYS A 182 2.18 7.98 22.08
CA LYS A 182 1.92 7.56 23.48
C LYS A 182 0.59 8.10 24.06
N ASN A 183 0.25 9.35 23.73
CA ASN A 183 -0.88 10.07 24.29
C ASN A 183 -2.10 10.12 23.35
N ASN A 184 -2.13 9.26 22.32
CA ASN A 184 -3.30 9.13 21.45
C ASN A 184 -3.64 7.65 21.24
N PRO A 185 -4.86 7.21 21.59
CA PRO A 185 -5.25 5.81 21.42
C PRO A 185 -5.44 5.43 19.94
N HIS A 186 -5.59 6.39 19.04
CA HIS A 186 -5.78 6.19 17.61
C HIS A 186 -4.48 6.40 16.84
N ASP A 187 -4.27 5.56 15.84
CA ASP A 187 -3.17 5.74 14.91
C ASP A 187 -3.38 6.98 14.03
N ARG A 188 -2.27 7.61 13.62
CA ARG A 188 -2.22 8.71 12.66
C ARG A 188 -1.12 8.48 11.61
N PRO A 189 -1.19 9.09 10.43
CA PRO A 189 -0.08 9.07 9.51
C PRO A 189 1.08 9.96 9.98
N VAL A 190 2.30 9.58 9.61
CA VAL A 190 3.54 10.32 9.90
C VAL A 190 4.45 10.28 8.67
N VAL A 191 5.35 11.26 8.57
CA VAL A 191 6.24 11.41 7.42
C VAL A 191 7.69 11.41 7.88
N PHE A 192 8.45 10.45 7.40
CA PHE A 192 9.91 10.44 7.49
C PHE A 192 10.53 11.00 6.21
N ALA A 193 11.64 11.68 6.34
CA ALA A 193 12.44 12.16 5.22
C ALA A 193 13.86 11.58 5.29
N SER A 194 14.41 11.24 4.13
CA SER A 194 15.83 11.01 3.94
C SER A 194 16.41 12.08 3.04
N PHE A 195 17.46 12.74 3.53
CA PHE A 195 18.21 13.79 2.82
C PHE A 195 19.51 13.27 2.19
N ASP A 196 19.79 11.99 2.39
CA ASP A 196 21.03 11.31 2.02
C ASP A 196 20.73 10.00 1.27
N ASN A 197 19.70 10.04 0.42
CA ASN A 197 19.38 8.97 -0.52
C ASN A 197 19.09 7.62 0.15
N GLY A 198 18.31 7.63 1.23
CA GLY A 198 17.83 6.43 1.94
C GLY A 198 18.76 5.87 3.01
N VAL A 199 19.87 6.55 3.32
CA VAL A 199 20.86 6.13 4.33
C VAL A 199 20.33 6.38 5.75
N SER A 200 19.86 7.60 6.01
CA SER A 200 19.30 8.01 7.29
C SER A 200 17.91 8.61 7.13
N TRP A 201 17.14 8.60 8.22
CA TRP A 201 15.73 8.98 8.22
C TRP A 201 15.43 9.88 9.40
N SER A 202 14.68 10.95 9.16
CA SER A 202 14.22 11.90 10.17
C SER A 202 12.71 12.01 10.12
N LEU A 203 12.03 11.93 11.27
CA LEU A 203 10.61 12.26 11.36
C LEU A 203 10.44 13.77 11.16
N ILE A 204 9.76 14.18 10.07
CA ILE A 204 9.61 15.60 9.72
C ILE A 204 8.19 16.13 9.94
N SER A 205 7.19 15.25 9.94
CA SER A 205 5.81 15.66 10.09
C SER A 205 4.95 14.58 10.73
N LEU A 206 3.97 15.04 11.49
CA LEU A 206 2.88 14.23 11.98
C LEU A 206 1.61 14.75 11.30
N MET A 207 0.98 13.96 10.43
CA MET A 207 -0.26 14.36 9.75
C MET A 207 -1.43 14.48 10.74
N PRO A 208 -2.52 15.18 10.39
CA PRO A 208 -3.71 15.28 11.23
C PRO A 208 -4.15 13.94 11.82
N ASN A 209 -4.67 14.00 13.04
CA ASN A 209 -5.20 12.84 13.76
C ASN A 209 -6.69 13.03 14.02
N SER A 210 -7.35 11.95 14.42
CA SER A 210 -8.70 11.96 14.96
C SER A 210 -8.67 11.46 16.41
N ASN A 211 -9.61 11.98 17.21
CA ASN A 211 -9.86 11.48 18.57
C ASN A 211 -10.97 10.43 18.61
N GLU A 212 -11.55 10.10 17.46
CA GLU A 212 -12.69 9.19 17.34
C GLU A 212 -12.34 7.91 16.59
N TYR A 213 -11.36 7.97 15.69
CA TYR A 213 -11.05 6.87 14.78
C TYR A 213 -9.59 6.83 14.36
N ARG A 214 -9.16 5.66 13.87
CA ARG A 214 -7.80 5.47 13.36
C ARG A 214 -7.66 6.08 11.97
N MET A 215 -6.54 6.74 11.73
CA MET A 215 -6.14 7.26 10.42
C MET A 215 -4.86 6.56 9.98
N ILE A 216 -4.96 5.70 8.98
CA ILE A 216 -3.92 4.71 8.65
C ILE A 216 -3.70 4.60 7.15
N CYS A 217 -2.68 3.83 6.76
CA CYS A 217 -2.42 3.46 5.37
C CYS A 217 -2.29 4.68 4.41
N PRO A 218 -1.40 5.64 4.68
CA PRO A 218 -1.20 6.76 3.77
C PRO A 218 -0.71 6.28 2.39
N SER A 219 -1.27 6.85 1.32
CA SER A 219 -0.82 6.67 -0.07
C SER A 219 -0.52 8.04 -0.69
N PRO A 220 0.76 8.40 -0.82
CA PRO A 220 1.19 9.69 -1.37
C PRO A 220 1.22 9.69 -2.91
N VAL A 221 1.03 10.86 -3.51
CA VAL A 221 1.45 11.21 -4.88
C VAL A 221 2.06 12.61 -4.87
N LEU A 222 3.05 12.84 -5.73
CA LEU A 222 3.63 14.16 -5.97
C LEU A 222 3.04 14.75 -7.24
N MET A 223 2.39 15.91 -7.14
CA MET A 223 1.82 16.63 -8.27
C MET A 223 2.89 17.37 -9.07
N LYS A 224 2.59 17.69 -10.34
CA LYS A 224 3.53 18.38 -11.24
C LYS A 224 3.95 19.78 -10.74
N ASP A 225 3.10 20.44 -9.96
CA ASP A 225 3.37 21.75 -9.34
C ASP A 225 4.13 21.66 -8.01
N GLY A 226 4.44 20.45 -7.54
CA GLY A 226 5.15 20.19 -6.28
C GLY A 226 4.24 19.97 -5.06
N THR A 227 2.93 20.15 -5.18
CA THR A 227 1.98 19.79 -4.12
C THR A 227 2.02 18.28 -3.88
N ILE A 228 2.05 17.87 -2.61
CA ILE A 228 1.97 16.45 -2.24
C ILE A 228 0.55 16.16 -1.79
N LEU A 229 -0.10 15.20 -2.43
CA LEU A 229 -1.40 14.70 -2.01
C LEU A 229 -1.24 13.34 -1.34
N VAL A 230 -1.95 13.11 -0.24
CA VAL A 230 -1.92 11.86 0.51
C VAL A 230 -3.34 11.42 0.80
N SER A 231 -3.74 10.27 0.27
CA SER A 231 -4.98 9.64 0.68
C SER A 231 -4.77 8.82 1.95
N VAL A 232 -5.73 8.85 2.87
CA VAL A 232 -5.65 8.23 4.20
C VAL A 232 -6.93 7.45 4.46
N ARG A 233 -6.79 6.22 4.95
CA ARG A 233 -7.91 5.40 5.43
C ARG A 233 -8.36 5.86 6.81
N CYS A 234 -9.62 6.24 6.92
CA CYS A 234 -10.29 6.59 8.17
C CYS A 234 -11.14 5.40 8.64
N LYS A 235 -10.85 4.90 9.84
CA LYS A 235 -11.39 3.63 10.33
C LYS A 235 -11.90 3.75 11.78
N PRO A 236 -13.18 4.10 11.98
CA PRO A 236 -13.81 4.02 13.30
C PRO A 236 -14.00 2.58 13.78
N ASP A 237 -14.37 1.65 12.88
CA ASP A 237 -14.56 0.24 13.22
C ASP A 237 -14.21 -0.70 12.04
N MET A 238 -14.61 -1.97 12.12
CA MET A 238 -14.29 -2.98 11.11
C MET A 238 -15.15 -2.93 9.84
N ILE A 239 -16.33 -2.31 9.90
CA ILE A 239 -17.37 -2.31 8.86
C ILE A 239 -17.61 -0.89 8.32
N ALA A 240 -17.34 0.13 9.13
CA ALA A 240 -17.35 1.53 8.76
C ALA A 240 -15.92 2.03 8.52
N ALA A 241 -15.63 2.36 7.27
CA ALA A 241 -14.41 3.03 6.86
C ALA A 241 -14.65 3.81 5.57
N TRP A 242 -13.85 4.85 5.41
CA TRP A 242 -13.80 5.70 4.22
C TRP A 242 -12.37 6.20 4.02
N ASP A 243 -12.17 6.94 2.94
CA ASP A 243 -10.88 7.53 2.62
C ASP A 243 -10.97 9.05 2.45
N GLU A 244 -10.00 9.75 3.01
CA GLU A 244 -9.85 11.21 2.94
C GLU A 244 -8.58 11.58 2.19
N LEU A 245 -8.56 12.78 1.61
CA LEU A 245 -7.42 13.34 0.90
C LEU A 245 -6.87 14.55 1.64
N TYR A 246 -5.55 14.60 1.82
CA TYR A 246 -4.82 15.70 2.43
C TYR A 246 -3.77 16.25 1.45
N ALA A 247 -3.47 17.54 1.54
CA ALA A 247 -2.46 18.21 0.72
C ALA A 247 -1.39 18.87 1.58
N SER A 248 -0.15 18.85 1.09
CA SER A 248 0.97 19.65 1.59
C SER A 248 1.55 20.48 0.45
N ASP A 249 1.68 21.77 0.71
CA ASP A 249 2.22 22.77 -0.22
C ASP A 249 3.63 23.25 0.22
N ASP A 250 4.20 22.64 1.27
CA ASP A 250 5.46 23.01 1.91
C ASP A 250 6.45 21.82 2.03
N GLY A 251 6.37 20.89 1.08
CA GLY A 251 7.30 19.78 0.96
C GLY A 251 7.09 18.67 2.00
N GLY A 252 5.88 18.54 2.55
CA GLY A 252 5.48 17.47 3.46
C GLY A 252 5.49 17.84 4.94
N LEU A 253 5.65 19.12 5.28
CA LEU A 253 5.77 19.59 6.67
C LEU A 253 4.39 19.81 7.30
N THR A 254 3.49 20.51 6.61
CA THR A 254 2.11 20.76 7.05
C THR A 254 1.09 20.20 6.07
N TRP A 255 -0.10 19.92 6.59
CA TRP A 255 -1.14 19.18 5.89
C TRP A 255 -2.50 19.81 6.11
N ARG A 256 -3.26 20.00 5.02
CA ARG A 256 -4.66 20.44 5.04
C ARG A 256 -5.57 19.38 4.45
N PHE A 257 -6.77 19.25 5.01
CA PHE A 257 -7.83 18.45 4.41
C PHE A 257 -8.22 19.04 3.04
N VAL A 258 -8.44 18.17 2.05
CA VAL A 258 -8.90 18.54 0.70
C VAL A 258 -10.33 18.08 0.49
N SER A 259 -10.55 16.77 0.57
CA SER A 259 -11.85 16.16 0.26
C SER A 259 -11.98 14.77 0.89
N ARG A 260 -13.21 14.26 0.84
CA ARG A 260 -13.52 12.85 1.11
C ARG A 260 -13.65 12.13 -0.23
N ILE A 261 -12.92 11.03 -0.41
CA ILE A 261 -12.84 10.29 -1.67
C ILE A 261 -14.10 9.44 -1.88
N ASN A 262 -14.51 8.73 -0.83
CA ASN A 262 -15.67 7.86 -0.85
C ASN A 262 -16.40 7.91 0.50
N ASP A 263 -17.67 7.50 0.51
CA ASP A 263 -18.40 7.35 1.76
C ASP A 263 -18.10 6.01 2.43
N HIS A 264 -17.86 4.98 1.63
CA HIS A 264 -17.59 3.60 2.04
C HIS A 264 -16.49 2.98 1.19
N GLY A 265 -15.52 2.37 1.86
CA GLY A 265 -14.40 1.70 1.19
C GLY A 265 -13.13 1.82 2.00
N ASP A 266 -12.28 0.81 1.91
CA ASP A 266 -10.90 0.84 2.37
C ASP A 266 -10.12 -0.39 1.85
N THR A 267 -8.80 -0.41 1.85
CA THR A 267 -7.82 0.68 1.94
C THR A 267 -7.67 1.36 0.57
N VAL A 268 -7.43 2.67 0.50
CA VAL A 268 -7.19 3.39 -0.76
C VAL A 268 -5.71 3.40 -1.19
N HIS A 269 -5.47 3.28 -2.50
CA HIS A 269 -4.22 3.67 -3.16
C HIS A 269 -4.50 4.78 -4.17
N LEU A 270 -3.63 5.78 -4.19
CA LEU A 270 -3.72 6.95 -5.06
C LEU A 270 -2.65 6.87 -6.16
N THR A 271 -3.03 7.14 -7.40
CA THR A 271 -2.15 7.16 -8.56
C THR A 271 -2.37 8.47 -9.32
N LEU A 272 -1.31 9.24 -9.55
CA LEU A 272 -1.34 10.36 -10.49
C LEU A 272 -1.12 9.81 -11.90
N MET A 273 -2.08 10.03 -12.77
CA MET A 273 -2.02 9.63 -14.18
C MET A 273 -1.22 10.65 -14.99
N GLU A 274 -0.70 10.22 -16.14
CA GLU A 274 0.14 11.02 -17.04
C GLU A 274 -0.59 12.26 -17.55
N ASP A 275 -1.89 12.11 -17.82
CA ASP A 275 -2.82 13.17 -18.24
C ASP A 275 -3.18 14.17 -17.12
N GLY A 276 -2.74 13.91 -15.88
CA GLY A 276 -2.95 14.78 -14.72
C GLY A 276 -4.16 14.41 -13.86
N ARG A 277 -4.99 13.45 -14.27
CA ARG A 277 -6.09 12.95 -13.42
C ARG A 277 -5.54 12.14 -12.24
N LEU A 278 -6.30 12.12 -11.15
CA LEU A 278 -6.02 11.26 -9.99
C LEU A 278 -6.93 10.05 -10.03
N PHE A 279 -6.35 8.86 -9.95
CA PHE A 279 -7.06 7.60 -9.82
C PHE A 279 -6.93 7.08 -8.38
N ALA A 280 -8.06 6.93 -7.68
CA ALA A 280 -8.12 6.34 -6.35
C ALA A 280 -8.82 4.99 -6.42
N VAL A 281 -8.13 3.92 -6.00
CA VAL A 281 -8.68 2.56 -5.96
C VAL A 281 -8.74 2.06 -4.53
N TYR A 282 -9.83 1.40 -4.15
CA TYR A 282 -10.07 0.96 -2.78
C TYR A 282 -10.85 -0.36 -2.72
N GLY A 283 -10.69 -1.09 -1.62
CA GLY A 283 -11.51 -2.27 -1.35
C GLY A 283 -12.94 -1.88 -0.93
N TYR A 284 -13.91 -2.71 -1.28
CA TYR A 284 -15.31 -2.51 -0.95
C TYR A 284 -15.82 -3.72 -0.18
N ARG A 285 -15.94 -3.56 1.14
CA ARG A 285 -16.13 -4.66 2.11
C ARG A 285 -17.56 -4.73 2.65
N ARG A 286 -18.52 -4.43 1.78
CA ARG A 286 -19.97 -4.57 1.99
C ARG A 286 -20.56 -5.49 0.92
N PRO A 287 -21.78 -6.06 1.10
CA PRO A 287 -22.42 -6.90 0.09
C PRO A 287 -22.33 -6.29 -1.32
N GLY A 288 -21.97 -7.12 -2.30
CA GLY A 288 -21.30 -6.66 -3.53
C GLY A 288 -19.79 -6.50 -3.32
N TYR A 289 -19.19 -7.40 -2.51
CA TYR A 289 -17.81 -7.32 -2.06
C TYR A 289 -16.84 -7.28 -3.24
N GLY A 290 -15.83 -6.43 -3.16
CA GLY A 290 -14.73 -6.45 -4.11
C GLY A 290 -13.92 -5.17 -4.14
N VAL A 291 -13.78 -4.56 -5.30
CA VAL A 291 -12.88 -3.42 -5.54
C VAL A 291 -13.63 -2.32 -6.28
N ARG A 292 -13.36 -1.08 -5.90
CA ARG A 292 -13.94 0.13 -6.48
C ARG A 292 -12.85 1.13 -6.81
N ALA A 293 -13.15 2.06 -7.70
CA ALA A 293 -12.29 3.20 -7.94
C ALA A 293 -13.09 4.48 -8.17
N ARG A 294 -12.41 5.62 -8.08
CA ARG A 294 -12.92 6.94 -8.49
C ARG A 294 -11.80 7.72 -9.17
N ILE A 295 -12.18 8.60 -10.08
CA ILE A 295 -11.27 9.50 -10.80
C ILE A 295 -11.61 10.94 -10.41
N SER A 296 -10.58 11.74 -10.19
CA SER A 296 -10.69 13.19 -10.04
C SER A 296 -9.95 13.88 -11.18
N GLU A 297 -10.58 14.92 -11.73
CA GLU A 297 -10.04 15.77 -12.80
C GLU A 297 -9.59 17.14 -12.27
N ASP A 298 -9.79 17.41 -10.98
CA ASP A 298 -9.59 18.73 -10.34
C ASP A 298 -8.69 18.64 -9.10
N ASN A 299 -7.60 17.87 -9.22
CA ASN A 299 -6.59 17.67 -8.17
C ASN A 299 -7.18 17.14 -6.85
N GLY A 300 -8.24 16.35 -6.93
CA GLY A 300 -8.86 15.69 -5.80
C GLY A 300 -9.86 16.56 -5.05
N ALA A 301 -10.23 17.74 -5.55
CA ALA A 301 -11.26 18.57 -4.94
C ALA A 301 -12.64 17.91 -5.04
N THR A 302 -12.94 17.28 -6.17
CA THR A 302 -14.14 16.47 -6.39
C THR A 302 -13.78 15.12 -7.02
N TRP A 303 -14.71 14.17 -6.89
CA TRP A 303 -14.53 12.81 -7.39
C TRP A 303 -15.74 12.42 -8.25
N GLY A 304 -15.45 11.83 -9.40
CA GLY A 304 -16.45 11.30 -10.32
C GLY A 304 -17.27 10.13 -9.74
N PRO A 305 -18.14 9.51 -10.56
CA PRO A 305 -18.90 8.34 -10.13
C PRO A 305 -17.99 7.21 -9.65
N GLU A 306 -18.49 6.41 -8.71
CA GLU A 306 -17.80 5.20 -8.30
C GLU A 306 -17.76 4.18 -9.44
N LEU A 307 -16.57 3.66 -9.74
CA LEU A 307 -16.31 2.62 -10.72
C LEU A 307 -16.33 1.26 -10.04
N ILE A 308 -17.19 0.35 -10.50
CA ILE A 308 -17.26 -1.04 -10.03
C ILE A 308 -16.26 -1.89 -10.81
N LEU A 309 -15.09 -2.15 -10.21
CA LEU A 309 -14.09 -3.03 -10.80
C LEU A 309 -14.40 -4.50 -10.51
N ARG A 310 -14.70 -4.84 -9.24
CA ARG A 310 -15.06 -6.21 -8.82
C ARG A 310 -16.20 -6.20 -7.82
N ASP A 311 -17.23 -7.00 -7.99
CA ASP A 311 -18.36 -7.17 -7.05
C ASP A 311 -18.76 -8.65 -6.85
N ASP A 312 -17.88 -9.53 -7.30
CA ASP A 312 -17.94 -10.99 -7.29
C ASP A 312 -17.11 -11.60 -6.13
N GLY A 313 -16.76 -10.79 -5.14
CA GLY A 313 -16.08 -11.25 -3.92
C GLY A 313 -17.00 -12.00 -2.97
N GLY A 314 -16.46 -13.00 -2.25
CA GLY A 314 -17.23 -13.83 -1.33
C GLY A 314 -17.36 -13.31 0.09
N SER A 315 -16.41 -12.51 0.56
CA SER A 315 -16.35 -12.03 1.93
C SER A 315 -15.60 -10.70 2.05
N LEU A 316 -15.65 -10.08 3.22
CA LEU A 316 -14.93 -8.85 3.55
C LEU A 316 -13.39 -8.98 3.50
N ASP A 317 -12.86 -10.20 3.47
CA ASP A 317 -11.43 -10.47 3.49
C ASP A 317 -10.82 -10.43 2.08
N LEU A 318 -10.85 -9.23 1.49
CA LEU A 318 -10.32 -8.87 0.16
C LEU A 318 -9.89 -7.39 0.11
N GLY A 319 -9.37 -6.92 -1.02
CA GLY A 319 -9.05 -5.51 -1.27
C GLY A 319 -7.55 -5.23 -1.12
N TYR A 320 -7.20 -4.19 -0.36
CA TYR A 320 -5.82 -3.69 -0.23
C TYR A 320 -5.15 -3.47 -1.61
N PRO A 321 -5.80 -2.71 -2.50
CA PRO A 321 -5.30 -2.54 -3.85
C PRO A 321 -4.04 -1.68 -3.92
N ARG A 322 -3.23 -1.87 -4.97
CA ARG A 322 -2.31 -0.87 -5.52
C ARG A 322 -2.53 -0.74 -7.02
N ALA A 323 -2.23 0.42 -7.58
CA ALA A 323 -2.37 0.66 -9.00
C ALA A 323 -1.18 1.44 -9.56
N VAL A 324 -0.79 1.10 -10.78
CA VAL A 324 0.15 1.88 -11.60
C VAL A 324 -0.46 2.07 -12.98
N GLU A 325 -0.26 3.25 -13.56
CA GLU A 325 -0.55 3.45 -14.98
C GLU A 325 0.60 2.85 -15.78
N VAL A 326 0.35 1.73 -16.47
CA VAL A 326 1.38 1.03 -17.26
C VAL A 326 1.67 1.76 -18.56
N ARG A 327 0.63 2.29 -19.21
CA ARG A 327 0.67 3.14 -20.43
C ARG A 327 -0.39 4.25 -20.28
N PRO A 328 -0.32 5.36 -21.03
CA PRO A 328 -1.31 6.43 -20.94
C PRO A 328 -2.76 5.90 -21.00
N GLY A 329 -3.52 6.14 -19.94
CA GLY A 329 -4.90 5.70 -19.76
C GLY A 329 -5.10 4.22 -19.44
N GLU A 330 -4.04 3.42 -19.29
CA GLU A 330 -4.09 1.98 -18.99
C GLU A 330 -3.50 1.71 -17.60
N LEU A 331 -4.34 1.27 -16.67
CA LEU A 331 -4.00 1.01 -15.27
C LEU A 331 -3.93 -0.49 -15.02
N LEU A 332 -2.83 -0.96 -14.44
CA LEU A 332 -2.75 -2.26 -13.81
C LEU A 332 -3.01 -2.09 -12.31
N ILE A 333 -4.09 -2.73 -11.84
CA ILE A 333 -4.50 -2.72 -10.45
C ILE A 333 -4.28 -4.12 -9.87
N SER A 334 -3.52 -4.23 -8.78
CA SER A 334 -3.38 -5.46 -7.98
C SER A 334 -4.20 -5.37 -6.70
N TYR A 335 -4.73 -6.49 -6.22
CA TYR A 335 -5.42 -6.61 -4.93
C TYR A 335 -5.43 -8.07 -4.49
N TYR A 336 -5.72 -8.34 -3.22
CA TYR A 336 -6.03 -9.71 -2.81
C TYR A 336 -7.54 -9.96 -2.82
N PHE A 337 -7.92 -11.20 -3.12
CA PHE A 337 -9.30 -11.53 -3.42
C PHE A 337 -9.70 -12.91 -2.90
N ASN A 338 -11.02 -13.12 -2.82
CA ASN A 338 -11.66 -14.41 -2.59
C ASN A 338 -12.96 -14.44 -3.38
N ASP A 339 -13.28 -15.57 -3.99
CA ASP A 339 -14.39 -15.68 -4.93
C ASP A 339 -15.71 -15.90 -4.20
N LYS A 340 -16.82 -15.41 -4.76
CA LYS A 340 -18.17 -15.61 -4.19
C LYS A 340 -18.56 -17.06 -4.00
N SER A 341 -18.05 -17.96 -4.85
CA SER A 341 -18.24 -19.40 -4.74
C SER A 341 -17.47 -20.03 -3.57
N ASP A 342 -16.47 -19.35 -3.02
CA ASP A 342 -15.60 -19.85 -1.96
C ASP A 342 -15.26 -18.75 -0.92
N PRO A 343 -16.26 -18.28 -0.15
CA PRO A 343 -16.09 -17.12 0.74
C PRO A 343 -15.11 -17.38 1.89
N ILE A 344 -14.90 -18.65 2.25
CA ILE A 344 -14.05 -19.06 3.38
C ILE A 344 -12.73 -19.72 2.95
N GLY A 345 -12.56 -20.04 1.67
CA GLY A 345 -11.34 -20.66 1.16
C GLY A 345 -10.36 -19.64 0.62
N VAL A 346 -9.86 -19.88 -0.59
CA VAL A 346 -8.55 -19.37 -1.02
C VAL A 346 -8.49 -17.83 -1.04
N ARG A 347 -7.39 -17.29 -0.50
CA ARG A 347 -6.95 -15.89 -0.69
C ARG A 347 -5.82 -15.86 -1.70
N TYR A 348 -6.07 -15.20 -2.82
CA TYR A 348 -5.14 -15.09 -3.95
C TYR A 348 -4.90 -13.63 -4.31
N ILE A 349 -3.87 -13.35 -5.12
CA ILE A 349 -3.64 -12.02 -5.69
C ILE A 349 -4.32 -11.95 -7.04
N GLY A 350 -5.36 -11.12 -7.14
CA GLY A 350 -6.04 -10.80 -8.37
C GLY A 350 -5.57 -9.47 -8.94
N GLY A 351 -5.91 -9.23 -10.19
CA GLY A 351 -5.67 -7.96 -10.84
C GLY A 351 -6.79 -7.55 -11.77
N THR A 352 -6.83 -6.26 -12.07
CA THR A 352 -7.64 -5.68 -13.14
C THR A 352 -6.75 -4.80 -14.01
N ILE A 353 -6.77 -5.03 -15.32
CA ILE A 353 -6.23 -4.11 -16.32
C ILE A 353 -7.42 -3.25 -16.78
N LEU A 354 -7.34 -1.94 -16.60
CA LEU A 354 -8.42 -1.00 -16.83
C LEU A 354 -7.97 0.09 -17.79
N ARG A 355 -8.80 0.41 -18.79
CA ARG A 355 -8.58 1.56 -19.68
C ARG A 355 -9.59 2.68 -19.45
N VAL A 356 -9.12 3.91 -19.18
CA VAL A 356 -9.90 5.09 -18.72
C VAL A 356 -9.57 6.40 -19.43
#